data_AF-A0A914QQ20-F1
#
_entry.id   AF-A0A914QQ20-F1
#
_cell.length_a   1.000
_cell.length_b   1.000
_cell.length_c   1.000
_cell.angle_alpha   90.00
_cell.angle_beta   90.00
_cell.angle_gamma   90.00
#
_symmetry.space_group_name_H-M   'P 1'
#
loop_
_entity.id
_entity.type
_entity.pdbx_description
1 polymer ?
#
loop_
_entity_poly.entity_id
_entity_poly.type
_entity_poly.pdbx_seq_one_letter_code
_entity_poly.pdbx_strand_id
1 'polypeptide(L)' 'MSSRTILPLVQNARKATNFAATAQTATQRAAHTDVQFPNFDSYRHDSTKDTSQPARATEDDRRAIPSAALYGGKLEIY' A
#
# COMPACT_ATOMS: atom_id res chain seq x y z
N MET A 1 -48.93 -21.94 -49.47
CA MET A 1 -48.56 -20.62 -48.89
C MET A 1 -48.33 -20.77 -47.40
N SER A 2 -47.42 -19.94 -46.85
CA SER A 2 -47.09 -19.78 -45.41
C SER A 2 -46.04 -20.78 -44.89
N SER A 3 -44.72 -20.55 -44.96
CA SER A 3 -43.87 -19.43 -44.51
C SER A 3 -43.99 -19.12 -43.01
N ARG A 4 -43.01 -19.60 -42.23
CA ARG A 4 -42.08 -18.76 -41.44
C ARG A 4 -41.23 -19.64 -40.52
N THR A 5 -39.99 -19.83 -40.93
CA THR A 5 -38.87 -20.28 -40.11
C THR A 5 -38.75 -19.36 -38.90
N ILE A 6 -38.94 -19.92 -37.70
CA ILE A 6 -38.81 -19.17 -36.44
C ILE A 6 -37.32 -18.92 -36.23
N LEU A 7 -36.90 -17.68 -36.47
CA LEU A 7 -35.53 -17.18 -36.23
C LEU A 7 -35.10 -17.50 -34.79
N PRO A 8 -33.87 -17.99 -34.54
CA PRO A 8 -33.26 -17.97 -33.22
C PRO A 8 -32.76 -16.54 -32.91
N LEU A 9 -33.68 -15.57 -32.81
CA LEU A 9 -33.34 -14.17 -32.48
C LEU A 9 -33.30 -13.90 -30.97
N VAL A 10 -33.62 -14.91 -30.15
CA VAL A 10 -33.65 -14.74 -28.68
C VAL A 10 -32.30 -15.07 -28.02
N GLN A 11 -31.44 -15.84 -28.70
CA GLN A 11 -30.16 -16.27 -28.12
C GLN A 11 -29.04 -15.22 -28.25
N ASN A 12 -29.09 -14.37 -29.29
CA ASN A 12 -28.04 -13.36 -29.51
C ASN A 12 -28.16 -12.13 -28.60
N ALA A 13 -29.34 -11.86 -28.03
CA ALA A 13 -29.54 -10.72 -27.13
C ALA A 13 -28.90 -10.92 -25.73
N ARG A 14 -28.69 -12.17 -25.30
CA ARG A 14 -28.10 -12.50 -23.99
C ARG A 14 -26.57 -12.39 -23.97
N LYS A 15 -25.91 -12.22 -25.12
CA LYS A 15 -24.45 -12.02 -25.19
C LYS A 15 -24.05 -10.56 -24.94
N ALA A 16 -24.96 -9.61 -25.13
CA ALA A 16 -24.69 -8.17 -25.00
C ALA A 16 -24.92 -7.63 -23.57
N THR A 17 -25.70 -8.30 -22.73
CA THR A 17 -26.00 -7.82 -21.37
C THR A 17 -24.87 -8.06 -20.37
N ASN A 18 -23.92 -8.94 -20.67
CA ASN A 18 -22.84 -9.31 -19.74
C ASN A 18 -21.55 -8.51 -19.94
N PHE A 19 -21.47 -7.64 -20.96
CA PHE A 19 -20.26 -6.83 -21.21
C PHE A 19 -20.24 -5.51 -20.42
N ALA A 20 -21.37 -5.13 -19.83
CA ALA A 20 -21.52 -3.91 -19.04
C ALA A 20 -21.38 -4.12 -17.53
N ALA A 21 -21.17 -5.36 -17.06
CA ALA A 21 -20.92 -5.65 -15.65
C ALA A 21 -19.42 -5.53 -15.27
N THR A 22 -18.52 -5.46 -16.24
CA THR A 22 -17.06 -5.33 -16.01
C THR A 22 -16.59 -3.87 -15.93
N ALA A 23 -17.50 -2.91 -16.09
CA ALA A 23 -17.24 -1.48 -15.99
C ALA A 23 -17.87 -0.85 -14.74
N GLN A 24 -18.29 -1.67 -13.76
CA GLN A 24 -18.42 -1.19 -12.40
C GLN A 24 -17.00 -1.00 -11.89
N THR A 25 -16.52 0.23 -12.03
CA THR A 25 -15.61 0.86 -11.09
C THR A 25 -15.81 0.25 -9.71
N ALA A 26 -14.96 -0.71 -9.36
CA ALA A 26 -14.62 -0.93 -7.97
C ALA A 26 -13.92 0.37 -7.55
N THR A 27 -14.70 1.40 -7.26
CA THR A 27 -14.27 2.47 -6.38
C THR A 27 -14.03 1.74 -5.07
N GLN A 28 -12.85 1.15 -4.91
CA GLN A 28 -12.40 0.63 -3.64
C GLN A 28 -12.65 1.78 -2.68
N ARG A 29 -13.53 1.56 -1.70
CA ARG A 29 -13.84 2.58 -0.72
C ARG A 29 -12.50 2.88 -0.08
N ALA A 30 -11.89 4.02 -0.41
CA ALA A 30 -10.61 4.41 0.14
C ALA A 30 -10.86 4.80 1.60
N ALA A 31 -11.00 3.79 2.46
CA ALA A 31 -11.09 3.98 3.88
C ALA A 31 -9.68 4.26 4.40
N HIS A 32 -9.56 5.13 5.40
CA HIS A 32 -8.28 5.42 6.04
C HIS A 32 -7.65 4.17 6.69
N THR A 33 -8.44 3.11 6.90
CA THR A 33 -8.00 1.80 7.39
C THR A 33 -7.25 0.97 6.35
N ASP A 34 -7.49 1.24 5.06
CA ASP A 34 -6.86 0.52 3.96
C ASP A 34 -5.51 1.13 3.58
N VAL A 35 -5.18 2.30 4.15
CA VAL A 35 -3.89 2.95 4.01
C VAL A 35 -2.88 2.28 4.93
N GLN A 36 -1.86 1.66 4.35
CA GLN A 36 -0.72 1.09 5.06
C GLN A 36 0.51 1.96 4.85
N PHE A 37 1.37 2.05 5.86
CA PHE A 37 2.64 2.75 5.71
C PHE A 37 3.59 1.96 4.79
N PRO A 38 4.29 2.63 3.87
CA PRO A 38 5.36 2.00 3.09
C PRO A 38 6.45 1.42 4.00
N ASN A 39 7.21 0.45 3.47
CA ASN A 39 8.39 -0.02 4.17
C ASN A 39 9.53 1.03 4.08
N PHE A 40 10.09 1.40 5.24
CA PHE A 40 11.21 2.33 5.38
C PHE A 40 12.50 1.68 5.90
N ASP A 41 12.61 0.35 5.90
CA ASP A 41 13.77 -0.36 6.45
C ASP A 41 15.11 0.04 5.80
N SER A 42 15.11 0.51 4.55
CA SER A 42 16.30 1.04 3.88
C SER A 42 16.75 2.42 4.41
N TYR A 43 15.84 3.17 5.02
CA TYR A 43 16.09 4.53 5.52
C TYR A 43 16.27 4.58 7.04
N ARG A 44 15.74 3.58 7.77
CA ARG A 44 15.85 3.49 9.22
C ARG A 44 17.29 3.19 9.65
N HIS A 45 17.70 3.79 10.75
CA HIS A 45 18.95 3.44 11.41
C HIS A 45 18.87 2.01 11.96
N ASP A 46 19.95 1.24 11.89
CA ASP A 46 19.97 -0.19 12.30
C ASP A 46 19.42 -0.41 13.71
N SER A 47 19.75 0.50 14.64
CA SER A 47 19.26 0.48 16.03
C SER A 47 17.74 0.57 16.17
N THR A 48 17.04 1.04 15.14
CA THR A 48 15.58 1.21 15.13
C THR A 48 14.87 0.24 14.20
N LYS A 49 15.58 -0.65 13.48
CA LYS A 49 14.95 -1.56 12.52
C LYS A 49 14.15 -2.68 13.18
N ASP A 50 14.57 -3.12 14.37
CA ASP A 50 13.87 -4.13 15.12
C ASP A 50 12.50 -3.61 15.60
N THR A 51 11.43 -4.32 15.22
CA THR A 51 10.05 -3.99 15.58
C THR A 51 9.61 -4.66 16.89
N SER A 52 10.39 -5.62 17.41
CA SER A 52 10.13 -6.29 18.68
C SER A 52 10.58 -5.46 19.90
N GLN A 53 11.47 -4.48 19.68
CA GLN A 53 12.03 -3.63 20.72
C GLN A 53 11.45 -2.22 20.68
N PRO A 54 11.27 -1.57 21.85
CA PRO A 54 10.75 -0.22 21.89
C PRO A 54 11.83 0.77 21.43
N ALA A 55 11.51 1.60 20.43
CA ALA A 55 12.46 2.56 19.83
C ALA A 55 13.11 3.52 20.84
N ARG A 56 12.41 3.84 21.95
CA ARG A 56 12.92 4.69 23.04
C ARG A 56 14.21 4.17 23.69
N ALA A 57 14.48 2.87 23.62
CA ALA A 57 15.68 2.29 24.22
C ALA A 57 16.98 2.80 23.58
N THR A 58 16.93 3.20 22.31
CA THR A 58 18.11 3.68 21.54
C THR A 58 18.02 5.17 21.21
N GLU A 59 17.06 5.87 21.82
CA GLU A 59 16.75 7.26 21.47
C GLU A 59 17.81 8.24 21.96
N ASP A 60 18.31 8.06 23.19
CA ASP A 60 19.30 8.94 23.79
C ASP A 60 20.62 8.90 23.00
N ASP A 61 21.09 7.70 22.61
CA ASP A 61 22.28 7.53 21.76
C ASP A 61 22.11 8.24 20.41
N ARG A 62 20.93 8.11 19.79
CA ARG A 62 20.60 8.78 18.52
C ARG A 62 20.52 10.30 18.65
N ARG A 63 20.08 10.83 19.80
CA ARG A 63 20.01 12.28 20.06
C ARG A 63 21.40 12.88 20.32
N ALA A 64 22.32 12.08 20.86
CA ALA A 64 23.69 12.50 21.13
C ALA A 64 24.54 12.71 19.85
N ILE A 65 24.32 11.91 18.80
CA ILE A 65 25.16 11.97 17.58
C ILE A 65 25.10 13.34 16.87
N PRO A 66 23.91 13.91 16.55
CA PRO A 66 23.84 15.22 15.87
C PRO A 66 24.33 16.36 16.76
N SER A 67 24.09 16.28 18.06
CA SER A 67 24.53 17.30 19.01
C SER A 67 26.04 17.30 19.20
N ALA A 68 26.68 16.12 19.28
CA ALA A 68 28.14 16.01 19.30
C ALA A 68 28.78 16.57 18.03
N ALA A 69 28.20 16.29 16.86
CA ALA A 69 28.69 16.80 15.57
C ALA A 69 28.60 18.35 15.46
N LEU A 70 27.54 18.96 15.99
CA LEU A 70 27.34 20.41 15.93
C LEU A 70 28.18 21.18 16.96
N TYR A 71 28.36 20.64 18.16
CA TYR A 71 29.04 21.33 19.26
C TYR A 71 30.47 20.86 19.51
N GLY A 72 31.05 20.05 18.60
CA GLY A 72 32.45 19.63 18.65
C GLY A 72 32.78 18.73 19.84
N GLY A 73 31.79 18.01 20.37
CA GLY A 73 31.99 17.05 21.45
C GLY A 73 32.94 15.94 21.00
N LYS A 74 34.03 15.71 21.74
CA LYS A 74 34.93 14.58 21.50
C LYS A 74 34.12 13.28 21.60
N LEU A 75 33.88 12.65 20.47
CA LEU A 75 33.52 11.24 20.40
C LEU A 75 34.79 10.45 20.71
N GLU A 76 35.02 10.12 21.99
CA GLU A 76 35.95 9.05 22.36
C GLU A 76 35.27 7.72 22.00
N ILE A 77 35.51 7.30 20.76
CA ILE A 77 35.10 5.99 20.25
C ILE A 77 36.25 5.03 20.60
N TYR A 78 36.00 4.09 21.50
CA TYR A 78 36.87 2.93 21.74
C TYR A 78 36.74 1.91 20.60
#